data_AF-A0A7W0N278-F1
#
_entry.id   AF-A0A7W0N278-F1
#
_cell.length_a   1.000
_cell.length_b   1.000
_cell.length_c   1.000
_cell.angle_alpha   90.00
_cell.angle_beta   90.00
_cell.angle_gamma   90.00
#
_symmetry.space_group_name_H-M   'P 1'
#
loop_
_entity.id
_entity.type
_entity.pdbx_description
1 polymer ?
#
loop_
_entity_poly.entity_id
_entity_poly.type
_entity_poly.pdbx_seq_one_letter_code
_entity_poly.pdbx_strand_id
1 'polypeptide(L)'
;MSDPNADSTIRELRQQILDNDRSLVEAINERLRLVSRLKGYKQDRGLAFVDPERERLMIRELTQANSGPLSPEGLRDVYAVIFDLTKREVSRDSDSRES
;
A
#
# COMPACT_ATOMS: atom_id res chain seq x y z
N MET A 1 -22.48 32.33 2.27
CA MET A 1 -21.35 31.42 2.01
C MET A 1 -21.60 30.77 0.65
N SER A 2 -20.61 30.76 -0.25
CA SER A 2 -20.74 30.08 -1.55
C SER A 2 -20.72 28.57 -1.32
N ASP A 3 -21.57 27.81 -2.00
CA ASP A 3 -21.55 26.34 -1.96
C ASP A 3 -20.25 25.84 -2.61
N PRO A 4 -19.36 25.16 -1.87
CA PRO A 4 -18.12 24.61 -2.43
C PRO A 4 -18.35 23.60 -3.57
N ASN A 5 -19.56 23.03 -3.68
CA ASN A 5 -19.90 22.10 -4.75
C ASN A 5 -20.28 22.79 -6.07
N ALA A 6 -20.63 24.08 -6.03
CA ALA A 6 -20.93 24.86 -7.24
C ALA A 6 -19.66 25.39 -7.93
N ASP A 7 -18.54 25.47 -7.19
CA ASP A 7 -17.25 25.93 -7.70
C ASP A 7 -16.64 24.91 -8.68
N SER A 8 -16.28 25.34 -9.89
CA SER A 8 -15.71 24.46 -10.91
C SER A 8 -14.32 23.95 -10.54
N THR A 9 -13.46 24.81 -9.98
CA THR A 9 -12.10 24.46 -9.59
C THR A 9 -12.10 23.40 -8.50
N ILE A 10 -12.98 23.53 -7.49
CA ILE A 10 -13.12 22.52 -6.43
C ILE A 10 -13.56 21.17 -7.01
N ARG A 11 -14.51 21.17 -7.95
CA ARG A 11 -14.97 19.93 -8.61
C ARG A 11 -13.86 19.27 -9.42
N GLU A 12 -13.08 20.04 -10.19
CA GLU A 12 -11.96 19.53 -10.97
C GLU A 12 -10.87 18.92 -10.08
N LEU A 13 -10.49 19.59 -8.99
CA LEU A 13 -9.50 19.07 -8.04
C LEU A 13 -9.97 17.78 -7.38
N ARG A 14 -11.24 17.69 -6.98
CA ARG A 14 -11.81 16.45 -6.41
C ARG A 14 -11.79 15.30 -7.40
N GLN A 15 -12.03 15.57 -8.68
CA GLN A 15 -11.96 14.53 -9.72
C GLN A 15 -10.51 14.04 -9.89
N GLN A 16 -9.53 14.94 -9.93
CA GLN A 16 -8.11 14.56 -9.99
C GLN A 16 -7.67 13.75 -8.76
N ILE A 17 -8.12 14.12 -7.57
CA ILE A 17 -7.88 13.35 -6.33
C ILE A 17 -8.47 11.94 -6.46
N LEU A 18 -9.72 11.82 -6.91
CA LEU A 18 -10.38 10.53 -7.06
C LEU A 18 -9.66 9.62 -8.07
N ASP A 19 -9.17 10.18 -9.18
CA ASP A 19 -8.42 9.42 -10.19
C ASP A 19 -7.05 8.97 -9.67
N ASN A 20 -6.38 9.81 -8.87
CA ASN A 20 -5.19 9.40 -8.14
C ASN A 20 -5.49 8.29 -7.12
N ASP A 21 -6.58 8.40 -6.36
CA ASP A 21 -6.98 7.40 -5.36
C ASP A 21 -7.31 6.05 -5.99
N ARG A 22 -7.90 6.04 -7.19
CA ARG A 22 -8.08 4.80 -7.98
C ARG A 22 -6.73 4.15 -8.29
N SER A 23 -5.75 4.94 -8.71
CA SER A 23 -4.39 4.46 -8.98
C SER A 23 -3.71 3.90 -7.72
N LEU A 24 -3.94 4.52 -6.55
CA LEU A 24 -3.45 4.00 -5.27
C LEU A 24 -4.06 2.63 -4.95
N VAL A 25 -5.37 2.47 -5.14
CA VAL A 25 -6.06 1.19 -4.91
C VAL A 25 -5.52 0.10 -5.83
N GLU A 26 -5.29 0.41 -7.11
CA GLU A 26 -4.70 -0.52 -8.08
C GLU A 26 -3.29 -0.95 -7.67
N ALA A 27 -2.45 -0.01 -7.24
CA ALA A 27 -1.10 -0.29 -6.76
C ALA A 27 -1.10 -1.17 -5.50
N ILE A 28 -2.02 -0.91 -4.55
CA ILE A 28 -2.19 -1.74 -3.36
C ILE A 28 -2.63 -3.16 -3.73
N ASN A 29 -3.59 -3.30 -4.64
CA ASN A 29 -4.04 -4.62 -5.13
C ASN A 29 -2.89 -5.40 -5.77
N GLU A 30 -2.05 -4.75 -6.57
CA GLU A 30 -0.89 -5.41 -7.17
C GLU A 30 0.14 -5.83 -6.12
N ARG A 31 0.38 -4.97 -5.11
CA ARG A 31 1.23 -5.33 -3.97
C ARG A 31 0.72 -6.59 -3.27
N LEU A 32 -0.59 -6.71 -3.03
CA LEU A 32 -1.19 -7.89 -2.40
C LEU A 32 -0.93 -9.16 -3.23
N ARG A 33 -1.09 -9.10 -4.56
CA ARG A 33 -0.79 -10.24 -5.45
C ARG A 33 0.67 -10.65 -5.39
N LEU A 34 1.59 -9.69 -5.44
CA LEU A 34 3.03 -9.95 -5.36
C LEU A 34 3.43 -10.57 -4.01
N VAL A 35 2.89 -10.04 -2.90
CA VAL A 35 3.20 -10.55 -1.57
C VAL A 35 2.56 -11.93 -1.32
N SER A 36 1.36 -12.19 -1.84
CA SER A 36 0.74 -13.53 -1.79
C SER A 36 1.58 -14.57 -2.52
N ARG A 37 2.06 -14.25 -3.74
CA ARG A 37 3.00 -15.11 -4.48
C ARG A 37 4.31 -15.34 -3.73
N LEU A 38 4.88 -14.29 -3.13
CA LEU A 38 6.10 -14.40 -2.31
C LEU A 38 5.89 -15.29 -1.08
N LYS A 39 4.73 -15.17 -0.41
CA LYS A 39 4.37 -15.99 0.74
C LYS A 39 4.33 -17.47 0.35
N GLY A 40 3.60 -17.83 -0.71
CA GLY A 40 3.52 -19.21 -1.19
C GLY A 40 4.90 -19.78 -1.51
N TYR A 41 5.72 -19.04 -2.27
CA TYR A 41 7.08 -19.46 -2.60
C TYR A 41 7.96 -19.74 -1.36
N LYS A 42 7.84 -18.91 -0.32
CA LYS A 42 8.55 -19.08 0.95
C LYS A 42 8.01 -20.28 1.74
N GLN A 43 6.70 -20.45 1.81
CA GLN A 43 6.05 -21.56 2.49
C GLN A 43 6.45 -22.91 1.90
N ASP A 44 6.45 -23.03 0.56
CA ASP A 44 6.90 -24.24 -0.15
C ASP A 44 8.34 -24.65 0.16
N ARG A 45 9.13 -23.73 0.71
CA ARG A 45 10.55 -23.91 1.07
C ARG A 45 10.81 -23.89 2.58
N GLY A 46 9.76 -23.85 3.40
CA GLY A 46 9.88 -23.76 4.86
C GLY A 46 10.51 -22.46 5.35
N LEU A 47 10.48 -21.39 4.55
CA LEU A 47 11.04 -20.09 4.90
C LEU A 47 10.02 -19.20 5.62
N ALA A 48 10.50 -18.42 6.59
CA ALA A 48 9.67 -17.47 7.32
C ALA A 48 9.15 -16.34 6.40
N PHE A 49 7.84 -16.11 6.45
CA PHE A 49 7.19 -15.07 5.65
C PHE A 49 7.56 -13.66 6.13
N VAL A 50 7.46 -13.42 7.45
CA VAL A 50 7.73 -12.13 8.09
C VAL A 50 9.25 -11.89 8.20
N ASP A 51 9.69 -10.72 7.75
CA ASP A 51 11.10 -10.28 7.80
C ASP A 51 11.17 -8.77 8.15
N PRO A 52 11.36 -8.44 9.45
CA PRO A 52 11.40 -7.05 9.90
C PRO A 52 12.58 -6.24 9.35
N GLU A 53 13.72 -6.87 9.03
CA GLU A 53 14.85 -6.14 8.43
C GLU A 53 14.56 -5.78 6.98
N ARG A 54 13.89 -6.67 6.24
CA ARG A 54 13.45 -6.34 4.88
C ARG A 54 12.44 -5.19 4.86
N GLU A 55 11.49 -5.17 5.80
CA GLU A 55 10.55 -4.06 5.97
C GLU A 55 11.27 -2.73 6.25
N ARG A 56 12.25 -2.72 7.16
CA ARG A 56 13.07 -1.52 7.45
C ARG A 56 13.85 -1.04 6.24
N LEU A 57 14.48 -1.96 5.49
CA LEU A 57 15.24 -1.62 4.29
C LEU A 57 14.33 -1.01 3.22
N MET A 58 13.14 -1.57 3.02
CA MET A 58 12.17 -1.05 2.05
C MET A 58 11.76 0.39 2.39
N ILE A 59 11.47 0.69 3.65
CA ILE A 59 11.14 2.07 4.09
C ILE A 59 12.30 3.03 3.82
N ARG A 60 13.55 2.61 4.08
CA ARG A 60 14.74 3.43 3.79
C ARG A 60 14.86 3.72 2.29
N GLU A 61 14.75 2.69 1.45
CA GLU A 61 14.81 2.82 -0.01
C GLU A 61 13.73 3.78 -0.54
N LEU A 62 12.49 3.63 -0.06
CA LEU A 62 11.36 4.47 -0.47
C LEU A 62 11.50 5.92 0.01
N THR A 63 12.05 6.12 1.22
CA THR A 63 12.34 7.48 1.72
C THR A 63 13.38 8.17 0.84
N GLN A 64 14.41 7.45 0.40
CA GLN A 64 15.46 8.00 -0.48
C GLN A 64 14.94 8.27 -1.90
N ALA A 65 14.04 7.42 -2.40
CA ALA A 65 13.45 7.57 -3.73
C ALA A 65 12.31 8.61 -3.79
N ASN A 66 11.76 9.03 -2.65
CA ASN A 66 10.66 9.98 -2.61
C ASN A 66 11.15 11.40 -2.98
N SER A 67 10.82 11.82 -4.20
CA SER A 67 11.03 13.18 -4.71
C SER A 67 9.78 14.07 -4.58
N GLY A 68 8.73 13.58 -3.92
CA GLY A 68 7.45 14.27 -3.74
C GLY A 68 7.36 15.03 -2.41
N PRO A 69 6.21 15.68 -2.14
CA PRO A 69 6.01 16.50 -0.94
C PRO A 69 5.80 15.68 0.35
N LEU A 70 5.77 14.34 0.26
CA LEU A 70 5.56 13.47 1.42
C LEU A 70 6.78 13.55 2.35
N SER A 71 6.59 13.79 3.64
CA SER A 71 7.69 13.80 4.59
C SER A 71 8.22 12.37 4.87
N PRO A 72 9.48 12.22 5.32
CA PRO A 72 9.99 10.93 5.76
C PRO A 72 9.13 10.29 6.86
N GLU A 73 8.59 11.08 7.77
CA GLU A 73 7.70 10.64 8.85
C GLU A 73 6.37 10.13 8.28
N GLY A 74 5.73 10.90 7.39
CA GLY A 74 4.48 10.49 6.75
C GLY A 74 4.64 9.23 5.90
N LEU A 75 5.79 9.06 5.23
CA LEU A 75 6.09 7.83 4.50
C LEU A 75 6.19 6.62 5.43
N ARG A 76 6.84 6.76 6.59
CA ARG A 76 6.90 5.68 7.60
C ARG A 76 5.51 5.31 8.09
N ASP A 77 4.67 6.29 8.40
CA ASP A 77 3.32 6.07 8.91
C ASP A 77 2.45 5.33 7.90
N VAL A 78 2.45 5.77 6.64
CA VAL A 78 1.68 5.11 5.57
C VAL A 78 2.17 3.69 5.33
N TYR A 79 3.49 3.47 5.29
CA TYR A 79 4.04 2.14 5.02
C TYR A 79 3.84 1.15 6.17
N ALA A 80 3.82 1.62 7.42
CA ALA A 80 3.44 0.79 8.56
C ALA A 80 2.02 0.21 8.36
N VAL A 81 1.06 1.06 7.99
CA VAL A 81 -0.31 0.65 7.69
C VAL A 81 -0.37 -0.29 6.49
N ILE A 82 0.36 0.00 5.40
CA ILE A 82 0.38 -0.87 4.20
C ILE A 82 0.94 -2.26 4.52
N PHE A 83 1.99 -2.35 5.33
CA PHE A 83 2.57 -3.63 5.73
C PHE A 83 1.59 -4.44 6.57
N ASP A 84 0.99 -3.83 7.58
CA ASP A 84 0.03 -4.51 8.45
C ASP A 84 -1.23 -4.95 7.68
N LEU A 85 -1.78 -4.08 6.83
CA LEU A 85 -2.87 -4.41 5.91
C LEU A 85 -2.50 -5.63 5.06
N THR A 86 -1.32 -5.60 4.43
CA THR A 86 -0.92 -6.67 3.51
C THR A 86 -0.73 -8.00 4.22
N LYS A 87 -0.09 -8.01 5.40
CA LYS A 87 0.06 -9.22 6.22
C LYS A 87 -1.32 -9.82 6.55
N ARG A 88 -2.29 -8.97 6.90
CA ARG A 88 -3.66 -9.40 7.21
C ARG A 88 -4.38 -9.98 5.99
N GLU A 89 -4.42 -9.26 4.87
CA GLU A 89 -5.18 -9.70 3.69
C GLU A 89 -4.57 -10.95 3.04
N VAL A 90 -3.24 -11.04 2.97
CA VAL A 90 -2.55 -12.23 2.42
C VAL A 90 -2.68 -13.46 3.34
N SER A 91 -2.92 -13.25 4.64
CA SER A 91 -3.21 -14.38 5.56
C SER A 91 -4.66 -14.85 5.45
N ARG A 92 -5.62 -13.96 5.22
CA ARG A 92 -7.01 -14.36 4.93
C ARG A 92 -7.14 -15.17 3.64
N ASP A 93 -6.39 -14.81 2.60
CA ASP A 93 -6.40 -15.50 1.30
C ASP A 93 -5.79 -16.92 1.39
N SER A 94 -4.85 -17.18 2.30
CA SER A 94 -4.36 -18.56 2.53
C SER A 94 -5.40 -19.42 3.23
N ASP A 95 -6.03 -18.89 4.29
CA ASP A 95 -6.99 -19.65 5.11
C ASP A 95 -8.24 -20.03 4.31
N SER A 96 -8.62 -19.21 3.33
CA SER A 96 -9.76 -19.44 2.44
C SER A 96 -9.46 -20.37 1.26
N ARG A 97 -8.20 -20.66 0.93
CA ARG A 97 -7.81 -21.68 -0.06
C ARG A 97 -7.61 -23.07 0.53
N GLU A 98 -7.38 -23.16 1.84
CA GLU A 98 -7.22 -24.41 2.59
C GLU A 98 -8.53 -24.94 3.18
N SER A 99 -9.62 -24.15 3.11
CA SER A 99 -10.99 -24.53 3.54
C SER A 99 -11.86 -24.98 2.37
#